data_AF-A0A9W6EJ70-F1
#
_entry.id   AF-A0A9W6EJ70-F1
#
_cell.length_a   1.000
_cell.length_b   1.000
_cell.length_c   1.000
_cell.angle_alpha   90.00
_cell.angle_beta   90.00
_cell.angle_gamma   90.00
#
_symmetry.space_group_name_H-M   'P 1'
#
loop_
_entity.id
_entity.type
_entity.pdbx_description
1 polymer ?
#
loop_
_entity_poly.entity_id
_entity_poly.type
_entity_poly.pdbx_seq_one_letter_code
_entity_poly.pdbx_strand_id
1 'polypeptide(L)'
;MGYRTVNVALAHRVHMDNTVWGAQYHTYRDITVSSFWNNYRSARLVLLELIVEAIRAMKTPLLGNTKEAHHHVLRQCQEISRQLVEDICASVPFHLGSVVDDNHVDKTSSHSTFQSSSDIYKHRASKSPRLFSGSPLVVPAAGGFALMWPLLIAADSGYASKELRAWIIDCLSRIGRSMGINQALAMAQLVREGESTRAWLSPEYSSPEQDDRDGAMLNEAGAL
;
A
#
# COMPACT_ATOMS: atom_id res chain seq x y z
N MET A 1 -7.50 -0.30 -19.10
CA MET A 1 -7.17 0.83 -18.22
C MET A 1 -8.02 0.69 -16.95
N GLY A 2 -7.40 0.60 -15.76
CA GLY A 2 -8.08 0.08 -14.55
C GLY A 2 -8.41 1.09 -13.45
N TYR A 3 -7.92 2.33 -13.54
CA TYR A 3 -8.20 3.40 -12.57
C TYR A 3 -8.21 4.76 -13.27
N ARG A 4 -8.79 5.77 -12.62
CA ARG A 4 -8.81 7.17 -13.06
C ARG A 4 -8.05 8.02 -12.04
N THR A 5 -7.29 9.00 -12.53
CA THR A 5 -6.66 10.02 -11.68
C THR A 5 -7.54 11.27 -11.66
N VAL A 6 -7.82 11.79 -10.48
CA VAL A 6 -8.64 12.98 -10.25
C VAL A 6 -7.78 14.06 -9.59
N ASN A 7 -7.86 15.29 -10.10
CA ASN A 7 -7.10 16.41 -9.56
C ASN A 7 -7.85 17.07 -8.39
N VAL A 8 -7.17 17.29 -7.28
CA VAL A 8 -7.73 17.84 -6.03
C VAL A 8 -8.27 19.26 -6.21
N ALA A 9 -7.64 20.08 -7.07
CA ALA A 9 -8.13 21.43 -7.37
C ALA A 9 -9.45 21.41 -8.16
N LEU A 10 -9.71 20.36 -8.95
CA LEU A 10 -10.97 20.17 -9.70
C LEU A 10 -12.08 19.54 -8.84
N ALA A 11 -11.72 18.81 -7.77
CA ALA A 11 -12.66 18.18 -6.85
C ALA A 11 -13.18 19.11 -5.72
N HIS A 12 -12.80 20.39 -5.73
CA HIS A 12 -13.09 21.33 -4.64
C HIS A 12 -14.58 21.71 -4.52
N ARG A 13 -15.33 20.98 -3.69
CA ARG A 13 -16.54 21.47 -3.00
C ARG A 13 -16.65 21.10 -1.51
N VAL A 14 -15.74 20.30 -0.96
CA VAL A 14 -15.72 19.91 0.47
C VAL A 14 -14.28 19.86 0.98
N HIS A 15 -14.05 20.35 2.21
CA HIS A 15 -12.75 20.35 2.88
C HIS A 15 -12.13 18.94 2.94
N MET A 16 -10.94 18.79 2.37
CA MET A 16 -10.20 17.52 2.23
C MET A 16 -8.97 17.45 3.16
N ASP A 17 -8.86 18.39 4.10
CA ASP A 17 -7.63 19.00 4.63
C ASP A 17 -6.65 18.07 5.40
N ASN A 18 -6.85 16.74 5.38
CA ASN A 18 -5.79 15.79 5.75
C ASN A 18 -5.91 14.39 5.11
N THR A 19 -6.82 14.15 4.15
CA THR A 19 -7.08 12.79 3.61
C THR A 19 -6.49 12.53 2.23
N VAL A 20 -6.07 13.57 1.49
CA VAL A 20 -5.34 13.43 0.22
C VAL A 20 -3.92 13.94 0.39
N TRP A 21 -2.94 13.18 -0.12
CA TRP A 21 -1.57 13.67 -0.27
C TRP A 21 -1.37 14.28 -1.66
N GLY A 22 -0.80 15.47 -1.72
CA GLY A 22 -0.49 16.16 -2.98
C GLY A 22 -1.72 16.63 -3.77
N ALA A 23 -1.54 16.83 -5.06
CA ALA A 23 -2.54 17.48 -5.93
C ALA A 23 -3.50 16.50 -6.65
N GLN A 24 -3.36 15.18 -6.46
CA GLN A 24 -4.10 14.18 -7.22
C GLN A 24 -4.43 12.93 -6.39
N TYR A 25 -5.54 12.26 -6.69
CA TYR A 25 -5.90 10.96 -6.11
C TYR A 25 -6.42 9.99 -7.17
N HIS A 26 -6.39 8.70 -6.84
CA HIS A 26 -6.83 7.61 -7.69
C HIS A 26 -8.22 7.12 -7.30
N THR A 27 -9.12 6.99 -8.29
CA THR A 27 -10.41 6.30 -8.14
C THR A 27 -10.40 5.00 -8.95
N TYR A 28 -10.98 3.96 -8.37
CA TYR A 28 -10.98 2.60 -8.92
C TYR A 28 -12.41 2.11 -9.09
N ARG A 29 -12.63 1.18 -10.03
CA ARG A 29 -13.95 0.56 -10.25
C ARG A 29 -14.44 -0.18 -9.01
N ASP A 30 -13.51 -0.87 -8.34
CA ASP A 30 -13.77 -1.70 -7.17
C ASP A 30 -12.48 -1.86 -6.37
N ILE A 31 -12.63 -2.38 -5.15
CA ILE A 31 -11.52 -2.62 -4.24
C ILE A 31 -10.50 -3.65 -4.78
N THR A 32 -10.94 -4.67 -5.52
CA THR A 32 -10.06 -5.73 -6.03
C THR A 32 -9.08 -5.18 -7.06
N VAL A 33 -9.55 -4.31 -7.96
CA VAL A 33 -8.68 -3.61 -8.93
C VAL A 33 -7.71 -2.68 -8.20
N SER A 34 -8.17 -1.98 -7.16
CA SER A 34 -7.32 -1.13 -6.33
C SER A 34 -6.19 -1.90 -5.63
N SER A 35 -6.53 -3.00 -4.95
CA SER A 35 -5.58 -3.93 -4.33
C SER A 35 -4.58 -4.48 -5.34
N PHE A 36 -5.01 -4.87 -6.55
CA PHE A 36 -4.12 -5.36 -7.60
C PHE A 36 -3.07 -4.31 -7.99
N TRP A 37 -3.47 -3.07 -8.23
CA TRP A 37 -2.54 -1.99 -8.57
C TRP A 37 -1.57 -1.68 -7.43
N ASN A 38 -2.04 -1.65 -6.18
CA ASN A 38 -1.17 -1.35 -5.04
C ASN A 38 -0.21 -2.51 -4.73
N ASN A 39 -0.63 -3.76 -4.88
CA ASN A 39 0.26 -4.92 -4.78
C ASN A 39 1.33 -4.91 -5.88
N TYR A 40 0.95 -4.60 -7.13
CA TYR A 40 1.89 -4.43 -8.23
C TYR A 40 2.92 -3.31 -7.97
N ARG A 41 2.46 -2.13 -7.52
CA ARG A 41 3.33 -1.01 -7.17
C ARG A 41 4.30 -1.36 -6.04
N SER A 42 3.80 -2.03 -5.00
CA SER A 42 4.60 -2.50 -3.87
C SER A 42 5.67 -3.49 -4.32
N ALA A 43 5.30 -4.52 -5.09
CA ALA A 43 6.25 -5.50 -5.62
C ALA A 43 7.30 -4.86 -6.54
N ARG A 44 6.91 -3.87 -7.35
CA ARG A 44 7.84 -3.11 -8.20
C ARG A 44 8.79 -2.23 -7.38
N LEU A 45 8.32 -1.61 -6.30
CA LEU A 45 9.15 -0.82 -5.38
C LEU A 45 10.21 -1.71 -4.71
N VAL A 46 9.81 -2.87 -4.18
CA VAL A 46 10.72 -3.91 -3.66
C VAL A 46 11.76 -4.34 -4.70
N LEU A 47 11.35 -4.59 -5.95
CA LEU A 47 12.27 -5.00 -7.01
C LEU A 47 13.29 -3.89 -7.36
N LEU A 48 12.88 -2.62 -7.33
CA LEU A 48 13.78 -1.50 -7.59
C LEU A 48 14.82 -1.31 -6.48
N GLU A 49 14.44 -1.53 -5.21
CA GLU A 49 15.39 -1.59 -4.08
C GLU A 49 16.43 -2.70 -4.28
N LEU A 50 16.00 -3.92 -4.61
CA LEU A 50 16.90 -5.05 -4.89
C LEU A 50 17.89 -4.75 -6.03
N ILE A 51 17.43 -4.09 -7.10
CA ILE A 51 18.29 -3.67 -8.22
C ILE A 51 19.31 -2.61 -7.76
N VAL A 52 18.89 -1.66 -6.92
CA VAL A 52 19.77 -0.62 -6.36
C VAL A 52 20.85 -1.25 -5.45
N GLU A 53 20.49 -2.20 -4.59
CA GLU A 53 21.45 -2.92 -3.73
C GLU A 53 22.42 -3.77 -4.55
N ALA A 54 21.94 -4.51 -5.54
CA ALA A 54 22.80 -5.29 -6.44
C ALA A 54 23.81 -4.41 -7.18
N ILE A 55 23.38 -3.25 -7.70
CA ILE A 55 24.28 -2.28 -8.35
C ILE A 55 25.28 -1.67 -7.34
N ARG A 56 24.88 -1.44 -6.09
CA ARG A 56 25.78 -0.94 -5.05
C ARG A 56 26.84 -1.98 -4.67
N ALA A 57 26.47 -3.24 -4.51
CA ALA A 57 27.40 -4.35 -4.27
C ALA A 57 28.41 -4.51 -5.41
N MET A 58 27.94 -4.46 -6.67
CA MET A 58 28.80 -4.51 -7.87
C MET A 58 29.74 -3.32 -8.05
N LYS A 59 29.58 -2.22 -7.30
CA LYS A 59 30.51 -1.07 -7.33
C LYS A 59 31.77 -1.26 -6.46
N THR A 60 31.93 -2.44 -5.84
CA THR A 60 33.23 -2.91 -5.36
C THR A 60 34.22 -3.10 -6.54
N PRO A 61 35.54 -2.97 -6.34
CA PRO A 61 36.34 -2.08 -7.19
C PRO A 61 36.93 -2.73 -8.46
N LEU A 62 36.11 -3.05 -9.48
CA LEU A 62 36.61 -3.42 -10.81
C LEU A 62 35.94 -2.67 -11.98
N LEU A 63 36.81 -2.10 -12.83
CA LEU A 63 36.61 -1.47 -14.15
C LEU A 63 35.68 -0.24 -14.25
N GLY A 64 36.26 0.89 -14.66
CA GLY A 64 35.60 2.20 -14.70
C GLY A 64 34.60 2.45 -15.83
N ASN A 65 34.42 1.53 -16.79
CA ASN A 65 33.64 1.77 -18.02
C ASN A 65 32.12 1.52 -17.88
N THR A 66 31.67 1.03 -16.73
CA THR A 66 30.26 0.74 -16.41
C THR A 66 29.61 1.80 -15.53
N LYS A 67 30.38 2.78 -15.05
CA LYS A 67 29.94 3.76 -14.04
C LYS A 67 28.76 4.60 -14.53
N GLU A 68 28.81 5.10 -15.75
CA GLU A 68 27.83 6.02 -16.35
C GLU A 68 26.48 5.31 -16.55
N ALA A 69 26.50 4.08 -17.08
CA ALA A 69 25.32 3.23 -17.22
C ALA A 69 24.71 2.91 -15.85
N HIS A 70 25.53 2.52 -14.86
CA HIS A 70 25.06 2.29 -13.49
C HIS A 70 24.46 3.55 -12.85
N HIS A 71 25.04 4.73 -13.07
CA HIS A 71 24.48 5.99 -12.56
C HIS A 71 23.15 6.37 -13.25
N HIS A 72 22.99 6.08 -14.54
CA HIS A 72 21.72 6.27 -15.24
C HIS A 72 20.62 5.37 -14.65
N VAL A 73 20.87 4.06 -14.55
CA VAL A 73 19.92 3.09 -14.00
C VAL A 73 19.54 3.43 -12.55
N LEU A 74 20.52 3.75 -11.70
CA LEU A 74 20.24 4.15 -10.30
C LEU A 74 19.31 5.37 -10.22
N ARG A 75 19.54 6.42 -11.03
CA ARG A 75 18.64 7.59 -11.03
C ARG A 75 17.23 7.24 -11.54
N GLN A 76 17.11 6.39 -12.55
CA GLN A 76 15.80 5.92 -13.02
C GLN A 76 15.08 5.10 -11.94
N CYS A 77 15.77 4.19 -11.24
CA CYS A 77 15.19 3.43 -10.14
C CYS A 77 14.68 4.35 -9.03
N GLN A 78 15.50 5.32 -8.59
CA GLN A 78 15.13 6.30 -7.56
C GLN A 78 13.89 7.11 -7.94
N GLU A 79 13.80 7.56 -9.19
CA GLU A 79 12.67 8.37 -9.68
C GLU A 79 11.38 7.55 -9.76
N ILE A 80 11.45 6.34 -10.34
CA ILE A 80 10.31 5.44 -10.41
C ILE A 80 9.84 5.05 -9.00
N SER A 81 10.76 4.81 -8.06
CA SER A 81 10.40 4.50 -6.67
C SER A 81 9.65 5.64 -5.99
N ARG A 82 10.05 6.90 -6.18
CA ARG A 82 9.30 8.06 -5.66
C ARG A 82 7.89 8.13 -6.26
N GLN A 83 7.77 7.98 -7.57
CA GLN A 83 6.46 7.97 -8.23
C GLN A 83 5.57 6.83 -7.70
N LEU A 84 6.13 5.63 -7.46
CA LEU A 84 5.37 4.50 -6.90
C LEU A 84 4.87 4.76 -5.47
N VAL A 85 5.68 5.41 -4.63
CA VAL A 85 5.28 5.84 -3.27
C VAL A 85 4.12 6.84 -3.35
N GLU A 86 4.22 7.87 -4.20
CA GLU A 86 3.14 8.84 -4.40
C GLU A 86 1.87 8.19 -4.97
N ASP A 87 2.01 7.28 -5.92
CA ASP A 87 0.92 6.52 -6.54
C ASP A 87 0.12 5.66 -5.56
N ILE A 88 0.81 5.04 -4.59
CA ILE A 88 0.20 4.28 -3.49
C ILE A 88 -0.55 5.25 -2.57
N CYS A 89 0.06 6.38 -2.20
CA CYS A 89 -0.54 7.40 -1.35
C CYS A 89 -1.79 8.05 -2.00
N ALA A 90 -1.74 8.30 -3.30
CA ALA A 90 -2.87 8.78 -4.10
C ALA A 90 -4.06 7.81 -4.10
N SER A 91 -3.87 6.52 -3.78
CA SER A 91 -4.97 5.56 -3.64
C SER A 91 -5.67 5.57 -2.26
N VAL A 92 -5.08 6.21 -1.24
CA VAL A 92 -5.62 6.27 0.13
C VAL A 92 -7.05 6.84 0.20
N PRO A 93 -7.40 7.96 -0.49
CA PRO A 93 -8.74 8.55 -0.40
C PRO A 93 -9.86 7.59 -0.81
N PHE A 94 -9.58 6.70 -1.77
CA PHE A 94 -10.51 5.66 -2.23
C PHE A 94 -10.79 4.60 -1.16
N HIS A 95 -9.75 4.12 -0.45
CA HIS A 95 -9.93 3.07 0.56
C HIS A 95 -10.50 3.62 1.88
N LEU A 96 -10.16 4.85 2.25
CA LEU A 96 -10.63 5.48 3.49
C LEU A 96 -12.03 6.12 3.38
N GLY A 97 -12.73 5.93 2.27
CA GLY A 97 -14.11 6.40 2.09
C GLY A 97 -14.25 7.91 1.89
N SER A 98 -13.21 8.58 1.37
CA SER A 98 -13.21 10.03 1.12
C SER A 98 -13.63 10.40 -0.30
N VAL A 99 -13.91 9.42 -1.17
CA VAL A 99 -14.34 9.67 -2.54
C VAL A 99 -15.83 10.05 -2.53
N VAL A 100 -16.11 11.26 -3.02
CA VAL A 100 -17.47 11.79 -3.18
C VAL A 100 -18.27 10.89 -4.11
N ASP A 101 -19.54 10.71 -3.78
CA ASP A 101 -20.50 9.92 -4.54
C ASP A 101 -20.86 10.68 -5.84
N ASP A 102 -20.17 10.37 -6.95
CA ASP A 102 -20.39 10.94 -8.30
C ASP A 102 -21.71 10.43 -8.95
N ASN A 103 -22.80 10.43 -8.19
CA ASN A 103 -24.14 10.05 -8.64
C ASN A 103 -24.81 11.20 -9.42
N HIS A 104 -24.26 11.54 -10.60
CA HIS A 104 -24.94 12.47 -11.53
C HIS A 104 -24.72 12.20 -13.04
N VAL A 105 -24.50 10.93 -13.42
CA VAL A 105 -24.66 10.38 -14.78
C VAL A 105 -25.15 8.92 -14.66
N ASP A 106 -26.33 8.51 -15.12
CA ASP A 106 -27.43 9.24 -15.75
C ASP A 106 -28.80 8.59 -15.39
N LYS A 107 -29.92 9.15 -15.87
CA LYS A 107 -31.30 8.67 -15.65
C LYS A 107 -32.11 8.58 -16.95
N THR A 108 -31.72 7.66 -17.84
CA THR A 108 -32.56 7.15 -18.95
C THR A 108 -32.19 5.69 -19.21
N SER A 109 -33.08 4.72 -19.42
CA SER A 109 -34.55 4.75 -19.60
C SER A 109 -35.13 3.37 -19.27
N SER A 110 -36.29 3.30 -18.58
CA SER A 110 -36.99 2.05 -18.27
C SER A 110 -38.25 1.87 -19.13
N HIS A 111 -38.26 0.88 -20.03
CA HIS A 111 -39.42 0.31 -20.73
C HIS A 111 -38.95 -1.04 -21.36
N SER A 112 -39.68 -2.17 -21.34
CA SER A 112 -40.97 -2.49 -20.72
C SER A 112 -41.17 -4.01 -20.58
N THR A 113 -41.85 -4.41 -19.50
CA THR A 113 -42.87 -5.47 -19.39
C THR A 113 -42.85 -6.67 -20.35
N PHE A 114 -42.74 -7.89 -19.79
CA PHE A 114 -43.75 -8.94 -20.00
C PHE A 114 -43.92 -9.79 -18.73
N GLN A 115 -45.16 -10.08 -18.35
CA GLN A 115 -45.53 -10.88 -17.18
C GLN A 115 -45.90 -12.31 -17.61
N SER A 116 -45.69 -13.29 -16.71
CA SER A 116 -46.54 -14.48 -16.64
C SER A 116 -46.60 -15.00 -15.20
N SER A 117 -47.79 -15.40 -14.76
CA SER A 117 -48.15 -15.91 -13.42
C SER A 117 -47.53 -17.31 -13.16
N SER A 118 -47.57 -17.92 -11.96
CA SER A 118 -48.54 -17.81 -10.83
C SER A 118 -47.95 -18.39 -9.52
N ASP A 119 -48.42 -17.89 -8.37
CA ASP A 119 -48.55 -18.50 -7.01
C ASP A 119 -47.35 -19.30 -6.42
N ILE A 120 -46.99 -19.24 -5.12
CA ILE A 120 -47.75 -19.59 -3.91
C ILE A 120 -47.00 -19.02 -2.66
N TYR A 121 -47.75 -18.65 -1.61
CA TYR A 121 -47.37 -18.04 -0.32
C TYR A 121 -45.97 -18.30 0.31
N LYS A 122 -45.39 -17.24 0.92
CA LYS A 122 -45.06 -17.20 2.38
C LYS A 122 -44.57 -15.84 2.92
N HIS A 123 -45.30 -15.35 3.93
CA HIS A 123 -44.97 -14.40 5.01
C HIS A 123 -44.07 -13.16 4.78
N ARG A 124 -44.75 -12.01 4.82
CA ARG A 124 -44.27 -10.68 5.21
C ARG A 124 -43.50 -10.70 6.54
N ALA A 125 -42.21 -10.35 6.49
CA ALA A 125 -41.50 -9.64 7.54
C ALA A 125 -40.58 -8.60 6.87
N SER A 126 -40.89 -7.32 7.03
CA SER A 126 -40.25 -6.25 6.27
C SER A 126 -38.77 -6.09 6.62
N LYS A 127 -37.86 -6.55 5.75
CA LYS A 127 -36.45 -6.13 5.79
C LYS A 127 -36.39 -4.64 5.46
N SER A 128 -36.31 -3.81 6.50
CA SER A 128 -36.02 -2.38 6.33
C SER A 128 -34.64 -2.22 5.71
N PRO A 129 -34.49 -1.52 4.57
CA PRO A 129 -33.20 -0.99 4.15
C PRO A 129 -32.83 0.06 5.20
N ARG A 130 -31.86 -0.24 6.06
CA ARG A 130 -31.35 0.76 7.01
C ARG A 130 -30.58 1.81 6.23
N LEU A 131 -31.19 2.98 6.11
CA LEU A 131 -30.53 4.22 5.68
C LEU A 131 -29.33 4.44 6.60
N PHE A 132 -28.12 4.51 6.04
CA PHE A 132 -26.94 4.96 6.78
C PHE A 132 -27.00 6.49 6.92
N SER A 133 -27.83 6.93 7.86
CA SER A 133 -27.78 8.28 8.43
C SER A 133 -26.46 8.47 9.18
N GLY A 134 -25.98 9.72 9.24
CA GLY A 134 -24.59 10.08 9.58
C GLY A 134 -23.97 9.32 10.77
N SER A 135 -22.78 8.75 10.53
CA SER A 135 -21.91 8.14 11.53
C SER A 135 -20.46 8.19 11.02
N PRO A 136 -19.44 8.21 11.91
CA PRO A 136 -18.10 8.68 11.56
C PRO A 136 -17.30 7.68 10.73
N LEU A 137 -16.79 8.13 9.57
CA LEU A 137 -15.69 7.55 8.78
C LEU A 137 -15.45 6.03 8.96
N VAL A 138 -16.47 5.22 8.64
CA VAL A 138 -16.33 3.76 8.63
C VAL A 138 -15.57 3.35 7.37
N VAL A 139 -14.25 3.23 7.49
CA VAL A 139 -13.39 2.61 6.49
C VAL A 139 -13.92 1.19 6.25
N PRO A 140 -14.29 0.80 5.01
CA PRO A 140 -14.68 -0.57 4.72
C PRO A 140 -13.55 -1.51 5.14
N ALA A 141 -13.84 -2.54 5.95
CA ALA A 141 -12.79 -3.37 6.57
C ALA A 141 -11.85 -4.03 5.54
N ALA A 142 -12.35 -4.35 4.35
CA ALA A 142 -11.50 -4.83 3.25
C ALA A 142 -10.52 -3.75 2.75
N GLY A 143 -10.92 -2.47 2.74
CA GLY A 143 -10.17 -1.33 2.20
C GLY A 143 -8.93 -0.97 3.02
N GLY A 144 -9.07 -0.88 4.34
CA GLY A 144 -7.92 -0.62 5.22
C GLY A 144 -6.93 -1.79 5.22
N PHE A 145 -7.41 -3.04 5.21
CA PHE A 145 -6.56 -4.22 5.13
C PHE A 145 -5.81 -4.33 3.80
N ALA A 146 -6.47 -4.02 2.68
CA ALA A 146 -5.85 -3.99 1.36
C ALA A 146 -4.70 -2.97 1.23
N LEU A 147 -4.71 -1.92 2.06
CA LEU A 147 -3.80 -0.79 1.92
C LEU A 147 -2.71 -0.71 3.00
N MET A 148 -2.87 -1.37 4.16
CA MET A 148 -1.88 -1.30 5.24
C MET A 148 -0.48 -1.77 4.82
N TRP A 149 -0.37 -2.86 4.07
CA TRP A 149 0.91 -3.39 3.60
C TRP A 149 1.57 -2.50 2.53
N PRO A 150 0.87 -2.06 1.46
CA PRO A 150 1.40 -1.06 0.54
C PRO A 150 1.89 0.23 1.23
N LEU A 151 1.17 0.72 2.25
CA LEU A 151 1.57 1.91 3.00
C LEU A 151 2.84 1.68 3.84
N LEU A 152 2.94 0.54 4.52
CA LEU A 152 4.17 0.16 5.23
C LEU A 152 5.37 0.14 4.27
N ILE A 153 5.25 -0.58 3.15
CA ILE A 153 6.33 -0.70 2.15
C ILE A 153 6.70 0.68 1.59
N ALA A 154 5.72 1.52 1.26
CA ALA A 154 5.97 2.87 0.77
C ALA A 154 6.74 3.73 1.77
N ALA A 155 6.41 3.65 3.07
CA ALA A 155 7.06 4.40 4.13
C ALA A 155 8.46 3.88 4.51
N ASP A 156 8.67 2.57 4.45
CA ASP A 156 9.95 1.90 4.79
C ASP A 156 10.98 1.96 3.64
N SER A 157 10.51 2.17 2.40
CA SER A 157 11.36 2.18 1.19
C SER A 157 12.49 3.22 1.13
N GLY A 158 12.52 4.19 2.05
CA GLY A 158 13.47 5.31 2.04
C GLY A 158 13.22 6.37 0.95
N TYR A 159 12.23 6.19 0.08
CA TYR A 159 11.88 7.15 -0.99
C TYR A 159 10.79 8.16 -0.58
N ALA A 160 10.06 7.91 0.51
CA ALA A 160 9.12 8.86 1.08
C ALA A 160 9.84 10.04 1.77
N SER A 161 9.35 11.27 1.57
CA SER A 161 9.83 12.43 2.36
C SER A 161 9.44 12.28 3.84
N LYS A 162 10.04 13.07 4.74
CA LYS A 162 9.72 13.00 6.18
C LYS A 162 8.24 13.32 6.44
N GLU A 163 7.72 14.28 5.70
CA GLU A 163 6.34 14.78 5.74
C GLU A 163 5.38 13.73 5.18
N LEU A 164 5.71 13.12 4.03
CA LEU A 164 4.95 12.03 3.43
C LEU A 164 4.92 10.81 4.34
N ARG A 165 6.06 10.44 4.94
CA ARG A 165 6.14 9.34 5.92
C ARG A 165 5.30 9.62 7.16
N ALA A 166 5.30 10.85 7.67
CA ALA A 166 4.43 11.25 8.78
C ALA A 166 2.94 11.16 8.42
N TRP A 167 2.57 11.54 7.19
CA TRP A 167 1.20 11.39 6.68
C TRP A 167 0.81 9.91 6.52
N ILE A 168 1.71 9.05 6.01
CA ILE A 168 1.48 7.60 5.94
C ILE A 168 1.28 6.99 7.35
N ILE A 169 2.04 7.43 8.35
CA ILE A 169 1.88 7.01 9.75
C ILE A 169 0.47 7.36 10.27
N ASP A 170 -0.09 8.54 9.96
CA ASP A 170 -1.48 8.85 10.36
C ASP A 170 -2.50 8.00 9.57
N CYS A 171 -2.29 7.76 8.28
CA CYS A 171 -3.14 6.87 7.48
C CYS A 171 -3.18 5.44 8.06
N LEU A 172 -2.03 4.86 8.42
CA LEU A 172 -1.94 3.57 9.13
C LEU A 172 -2.64 3.63 10.50
N SER A 173 -2.45 4.73 11.24
CA SER A 173 -3.09 4.93 12.55
C SER A 173 -4.62 5.05 12.43
N ARG A 174 -5.14 5.70 11.38
CA ARG A 174 -6.57 5.79 11.05
C ARG A 174 -7.14 4.41 10.75
N ILE A 175 -6.48 3.62 9.89
CA ILE A 175 -6.87 2.24 9.57
C ILE A 175 -6.96 1.41 10.86
N GLY A 176 -5.90 1.40 11.68
CA GLY A 176 -5.87 0.64 12.93
C GLY A 176 -6.97 1.02 13.92
N ARG A 177 -7.18 2.33 14.14
CA ARG A 177 -8.26 2.85 15.01
C ARG A 177 -9.66 2.51 14.49
N SER A 178 -9.89 2.60 13.17
CA SER A 178 -11.22 2.35 12.58
C SER A 178 -11.64 0.88 12.55
N MET A 179 -10.68 -0.05 12.52
CA MET A 179 -10.94 -1.48 12.28
C MET A 179 -10.59 -2.39 13.47
N GLY A 180 -10.02 -1.86 14.57
CA GLY A 180 -9.54 -2.66 15.69
C GLY A 180 -8.32 -3.53 15.36
N ILE A 181 -7.65 -3.27 14.23
CA ILE A 181 -6.46 -4.01 13.81
C ILE A 181 -5.23 -3.42 14.48
N ASN A 182 -4.83 -4.03 15.61
CA ASN A 182 -3.58 -3.70 16.31
C ASN A 182 -2.34 -3.76 15.41
N GLN A 183 -2.35 -4.62 14.39
CA GLN A 183 -1.25 -4.74 13.42
C GLN A 183 -0.99 -3.43 12.63
N ALA A 184 -2.02 -2.66 12.26
CA ALA A 184 -1.83 -1.38 11.57
C ALA A 184 -1.28 -0.29 12.50
N LEU A 185 -1.60 -0.37 13.80
CA LEU A 185 -0.98 0.49 14.82
C LEU A 185 0.48 0.11 15.06
N ALA A 186 0.80 -1.19 15.12
CA ALA A 186 2.18 -1.67 15.21
C ALA A 186 3.02 -1.25 13.99
N MET A 187 2.47 -1.33 12.78
CA MET A 187 3.12 -0.79 11.56
C MET A 187 3.38 0.72 11.66
N ALA A 188 2.44 1.48 12.20
CA ALA A 188 2.62 2.92 12.42
C ALA A 188 3.68 3.24 13.50
N GLN A 189 3.94 2.33 14.44
CA GLN A 189 5.01 2.42 15.43
C GLN A 189 6.37 2.08 14.81
N LEU A 190 6.51 0.95 14.11
CA LEU A 190 7.74 0.54 13.41
C LEU A 190 8.29 1.67 12.51
N VAL A 191 7.43 2.25 11.67
CA VAL A 191 7.80 3.36 10.76
C VAL A 191 8.20 4.64 11.51
N ARG A 192 7.66 4.86 12.73
CA ARG A 192 7.99 6.01 13.58
C ARG A 192 9.31 5.84 14.31
N GLU A 193 9.58 4.62 14.80
CA GLU A 193 10.83 4.23 15.44
C GLU A 193 11.98 4.19 14.42
N GLY A 194 11.65 4.00 13.13
CA GLY A 194 12.63 3.96 12.04
C GLY A 194 13.26 2.57 11.86
N GLU A 195 12.66 1.56 12.48
CA GLU A 195 13.06 0.16 12.37
C GLU A 195 12.79 -0.33 10.95
N SER A 196 13.88 -0.64 10.23
CA SER A 196 13.78 -1.16 8.87
C SER A 196 13.14 -2.55 8.90
N THR A 197 11.88 -2.66 8.47
CA THR A 197 11.18 -3.96 8.36
C THR A 197 11.80 -4.86 7.28
N ARG A 198 12.78 -4.32 6.58
CA ARG A 198 13.49 -4.88 5.43
C ARG A 198 14.98 -5.08 5.70
N ALA A 199 15.42 -5.04 6.97
CA ALA A 199 16.81 -5.30 7.37
C ALA A 199 17.36 -6.65 6.87
N TRP A 200 16.49 -7.65 6.65
CA TRP A 200 16.84 -8.94 6.04
C TRP A 200 17.27 -8.86 4.56
N LEU A 201 17.03 -7.73 3.88
CA LEU A 201 17.56 -7.44 2.53
C LEU A 201 18.98 -6.85 2.56
N SER A 202 19.49 -6.47 3.73
CA SER A 202 20.86 -5.98 3.86
C SER A 202 21.85 -7.12 3.57
N PRO A 203 22.93 -6.87 2.82
CA PRO A 203 23.98 -7.88 2.57
C PRO A 203 24.56 -8.49 3.86
N GLU A 204 24.59 -7.71 4.93
CA GLU A 204 25.05 -8.07 6.27
C GLU A 204 24.30 -9.27 6.87
N TYR A 205 23.00 -9.43 6.57
CA TYR A 205 22.19 -10.57 7.03
C TYR A 205 22.27 -11.79 6.09
N SER A 206 22.80 -11.61 4.87
CA SER A 206 22.93 -12.68 3.87
C SER A 206 24.25 -13.47 3.99
N SER A 207 25.16 -13.04 4.86
CA SER A 207 26.35 -13.80 5.22
C SER A 207 25.97 -14.88 6.25
N PRO A 208 26.13 -16.18 5.96
CA PRO A 208 26.10 -17.18 7.01
C PRO A 208 27.32 -16.95 7.91
N GLU A 209 27.12 -16.37 9.09
CA GLU A 209 28.14 -16.45 10.14
C GLU A 209 28.39 -17.93 10.43
N GLN A 210 29.67 -18.30 10.36
CA GLN A 210 30.07 -19.69 10.30
C GLN A 210 30.01 -20.30 11.71
N ASP A 211 28.85 -20.88 12.02
CA ASP A 211 28.52 -21.64 13.24
C ASP A 211 29.26 -22.99 13.26
N ASP A 212 30.59 -22.90 13.25
CA ASP A 212 31.52 -24.02 13.06
C ASP A 212 32.74 -23.84 13.99
N ARG A 213 32.48 -23.48 15.25
CA ARG A 213 33.50 -23.43 16.32
C ARG A 213 33.18 -24.19 17.60
N ASP A 214 31.93 -24.57 17.83
CA ASP A 214 31.55 -25.36 19.02
C ASP A 214 31.64 -26.89 18.78
N GLY A 215 31.73 -27.34 17.52
CA GLY A 215 31.85 -28.77 17.18
C GLY A 215 33.24 -29.39 17.37
N ALA A 216 34.31 -28.58 17.43
CA ALA A 216 35.69 -29.08 17.38
C ALA A 216 36.32 -29.41 18.75
N MET A 217 35.71 -28.97 19.86
CA MET A 217 36.29 -29.12 21.22
C MET A 217 35.86 -30.38 21.97
N LEU A 218 35.01 -31.23 21.39
CA LEU A 218 34.43 -32.40 22.07
C LEU A 218 35.04 -33.76 21.68
N ASN A 219 36.10 -33.80 20.86
CA ASN A 219 36.62 -35.05 20.28
C ASN A 219 38.04 -35.46 20.74
N GLU A 220 38.67 -34.73 21.68
CA GLU A 220 40.00 -35.07 22.23
C GLU A 220 39.97 -35.56 23.69
N ALA A 221 38.80 -35.62 24.34
CA ALA A 221 38.66 -36.04 25.74
C ALA A 221 38.32 -37.54 25.92
N GLY A 222 38.46 -38.36 24.87
CA GLY A 222 38.00 -39.76 24.84
C GLY A 222 39.05 -40.82 24.48
N ALA A 223 40.35 -40.48 24.53
CA ALA A 223 41.43 -41.36 24.07
C ALA A 223 42.69 -41.33 24.97
N LEU A 224 42.51 -41.67 26.26
CA LEU A 224 43.55 -42.16 27.18
C LEU A 224 42.98 -43.25 28.09
#